data_AF-A0AAV4IUS0-F1
#
_entry.id   AF-A0AAV4IUS0-F1
#
_cell.length_a   1.000
_cell.length_b   1.000
_cell.length_c   1.000
_cell.angle_alpha   90.00
_cell.angle_beta   90.00
_cell.angle_gamma   90.00
#
_symmetry.space_group_name_H-M   'P 1'
#
loop_
_entity.id
_entity.type
_entity.pdbx_description
1 polymer ?
#
loop_
_entity_poly.entity_id
_entity_poly.type
_entity_poly.pdbx_seq_one_letter_code
_entity_poly.pdbx_strand_id
1 'polypeptide(L)'
;MGKIRVKLRKQKKTKPNIRLNLDLLTSDTDLCQKYNLKVKNKFEAFEEIEEVEELWKQLKRSITEAAEEEIPTKERKTKQKWVTEDILNLLDKRRKAKGEQEYESIHRKVRRKCEEAKEAWLNEKC
;
A
#
# COMPACT_ATOMS: atom_id res chain seq x y z
N MET A 1 -42.74 1.38 -21.20
CA MET A 1 -41.67 1.57 -20.21
C MET A 1 -40.35 1.81 -20.93
N GLY A 2 -39.81 3.04 -20.91
CA GLY A 2 -38.60 3.40 -21.66
C GLY A 2 -37.32 2.92 -20.98
N LYS A 3 -36.48 2.16 -21.68
CA LYS A 3 -35.12 1.81 -21.24
C LYS A 3 -34.16 2.93 -21.60
N ILE A 4 -33.71 3.69 -20.61
CA ILE A 4 -32.64 4.68 -20.79
C ILE A 4 -31.30 3.94 -20.80
N ARG A 5 -30.50 4.14 -21.85
CA ARG A 5 -29.12 3.64 -21.93
C ARG A 5 -28.16 4.78 -21.62
N VAL A 6 -27.55 4.74 -20.42
CA VAL A 6 -26.51 5.70 -20.01
C VAL A 6 -25.13 5.03 -20.15
N LYS A 7 -24.20 5.68 -20.84
CA LYS A 7 -22.77 5.32 -20.82
C LYS A 7 -22.06 6.14 -19.76
N LEU A 8 -21.52 5.48 -18.73
CA LEU A 8 -20.71 6.14 -17.71
C LEU A 8 -19.24 6.21 -18.13
N ARG A 9 -18.56 7.31 -17.78
CA ARG A 9 -17.13 7.47 -18.02
C ARG A 9 -16.33 6.56 -17.09
N LYS A 10 -15.39 5.78 -17.64
CA LYS A 10 -14.45 4.97 -16.86
C LYS A 10 -13.52 5.89 -16.07
N GLN A 11 -13.54 5.76 -14.74
CA GLN A 11 -12.63 6.48 -13.86
C GLN A 11 -11.23 5.82 -13.88
N LYS A 12 -10.18 6.64 -13.78
CA LYS A 12 -8.81 6.14 -13.65
C LYS A 12 -8.65 5.51 -12.26
N LYS A 13 -8.00 4.35 -12.18
CA LYS A 13 -7.68 3.71 -10.90
C LYS A 13 -6.63 4.57 -10.18
N THR A 14 -6.86 4.92 -8.92
CA THR A 14 -5.87 5.62 -8.09
C THR A 14 -4.76 4.64 -7.68
N LYS A 15 -3.54 5.16 -7.53
CA LYS A 15 -2.43 4.35 -6.98
C LYS A 15 -2.73 3.99 -5.52
N PRO A 16 -2.41 2.77 -5.07
CA PRO A 16 -2.57 2.41 -3.67
C PRO A 16 -1.68 3.31 -2.79
N ASN A 17 -2.23 3.78 -1.68
CA ASN A 17 -1.46 4.54 -0.68
C ASN A 17 -0.57 3.55 0.09
N ILE A 18 0.74 3.58 -0.19
CA ILE A 18 1.75 2.81 0.52
C ILE A 18 2.12 3.59 1.78
N ARG A 19 1.97 2.97 2.94
CA ARG A 19 2.36 3.58 4.22
C ARG A 19 3.72 3.05 4.61
N LEU A 20 4.70 3.92 4.79
CA LEU A 20 6.01 3.57 5.32
C LEU A 20 5.94 3.34 6.83
N ASN A 21 6.79 2.44 7.34
CA ASN A 21 6.86 2.15 8.77
C ASN A 21 7.83 3.10 9.48
N LEU A 22 7.42 4.36 9.66
CA LEU A 22 8.26 5.39 10.28
C LEU A 22 8.67 5.06 11.72
N ASP A 23 7.92 4.19 12.40
CA ASP A 23 8.23 3.72 13.76
C ASP A 23 9.60 3.01 13.83
N LEU A 24 10.07 2.46 12.69
CA LEU A 24 11.38 1.83 12.58
C LEU A 24 12.53 2.84 12.65
N LEU A 25 12.34 4.09 12.22
CA LEU A 25 13.39 5.12 12.31
C LEU A 25 13.75 5.46 13.76
N THR A 26 12.81 5.27 14.69
CA THR A 26 13.04 5.51 16.12
C THR A 26 13.57 4.25 16.81
N SER A 27 13.17 3.08 16.33
CA SER A 27 13.48 1.80 16.98
C SER A 27 14.83 1.21 16.52
N ASP A 28 15.17 1.37 15.25
CA ASP A 28 16.37 0.82 14.62
C ASP A 28 17.36 1.94 14.31
N THR A 29 18.46 1.98 15.06
CA THR A 29 19.53 2.96 14.92
C THR A 29 20.27 2.83 13.60
N ASP A 30 20.43 1.62 13.08
CA ASP A 30 21.19 1.37 11.85
C ASP A 30 20.39 1.84 10.63
N LEU A 31 19.08 1.59 10.63
CA LEU A 31 18.17 2.08 9.60
C LEU A 31 18.11 3.60 9.61
N CYS A 32 18.03 4.22 10.79
CA CYS A 32 18.05 5.67 10.94
C CYS A 32 19.33 6.30 10.36
N GLN A 33 20.50 5.72 10.65
CA GLN A 33 21.77 6.19 10.10
C GLN A 33 21.83 6.04 8.58
N LYS A 34 21.40 4.89 8.03
CA LYS A 34 21.34 4.67 6.58
C LYS A 34 20.45 5.68 5.87
N TYR A 35 19.25 5.91 6.40
CA TYR A 35 18.33 6.91 5.88
C TYR A 35 18.94 8.32 5.92
N ASN A 36 19.54 8.73 7.04
CA ASN A 36 20.17 10.04 7.18
C ASN A 36 21.35 10.22 6.20
N LEU A 37 22.19 9.21 6.02
CA LEU A 37 23.28 9.25 5.04
C LEU A 37 22.73 9.40 3.61
N LYS A 38 21.67 8.67 3.27
CA LYS A 38 21.07 8.74 1.93
C LYS A 38 20.45 10.10 1.64
N VAL A 39 19.73 10.64 2.62
CA VAL A 39 19.18 12.00 2.56
C VAL A 39 20.32 13.00 2.38
N LYS A 40 21.38 12.94 3.19
CA LYS A 40 22.55 13.82 3.10
C LYS A 40 23.24 13.74 1.74
N ASN A 41 23.46 12.54 1.22
CA ASN A 41 24.06 12.33 -0.10
C ASN A 41 23.19 12.94 -1.22
N LYS A 42 21.86 12.81 -1.14
CA LYS A 42 20.95 13.44 -2.11
C LYS A 42 20.95 14.97 -1.99
N PHE A 43 21.13 15.52 -0.78
CA PHE A 43 21.25 16.96 -0.55
C PHE A 43 22.57 17.54 -1.04
N GLU A 44 23.69 16.87 -0.83
CA GLU A 44 25.01 17.33 -1.29
C GLU A 44 25.09 17.40 -2.81
N ALA A 45 24.23 16.66 -3.52
CA ALA A 45 24.09 16.72 -4.97
C ALA A 45 23.22 17.89 -5.47
N PHE A 46 22.67 18.74 -4.59
CA PHE A 46 21.92 19.92 -5.02
C PHE A 46 22.88 20.99 -5.53
N GLU A 47 22.61 21.51 -6.73
CA GLU A 47 23.24 22.72 -7.23
C GLU A 47 22.68 23.95 -6.49
N GLU A 48 23.39 25.07 -6.50
CA GLU A 48 22.86 26.34 -5.95
C GLU A 48 21.66 26.79 -6.79
N ILE A 49 20.46 26.56 -6.26
CA ILE A 49 19.20 26.96 -6.89
C ILE A 49 18.78 28.30 -6.31
N GLU A 50 18.67 29.32 -7.16
CA GLU A 50 18.22 30.67 -6.77
C GLU A 50 16.71 30.72 -6.43
N GLU A 51 15.91 29.81 -7.01
CA GLU A 51 14.45 29.78 -6.81
C GLU A 51 14.03 28.92 -5.61
N VAL A 52 13.50 29.57 -4.58
CA VAL A 52 13.07 28.94 -3.31
C VAL A 52 12.02 27.84 -3.51
N GLU A 53 11.09 28.00 -4.46
CA GLU A 53 10.04 27.02 -4.73
C GLU A 53 10.62 25.72 -5.31
N GLU A 54 11.59 25.84 -6.21
CA GLU A 54 12.24 24.69 -6.82
C GLU A 54 13.15 23.97 -5.82
N LEU A 55 13.85 24.72 -4.97
CA LEU A 55 14.60 24.17 -3.84
C LEU A 55 13.69 23.36 -2.91
N TRP A 56 12.50 23.88 -2.58
CA TRP A 56 11.51 23.16 -1.79
C TRP A 56 11.01 21.88 -2.45
N LYS A 57 10.79 21.89 -3.77
CA LYS A 57 10.40 20.68 -4.51
C LYS A 57 11.49 19.61 -4.48
N GLN A 58 12.74 20.01 -4.69
CA GLN A 58 13.88 19.08 -4.67
C GLN A 58 14.11 18.52 -3.27
N LEU A 59 14.09 19.36 -2.25
CA LEU A 59 14.12 19.00 -0.84
C LEU A 59 13.04 17.95 -0.50
N LYS A 60 11.80 18.22 -0.88
CA LYS A 60 10.70 17.29 -0.63
C LYS A 60 10.94 15.96 -1.34
N ARG A 61 11.40 16.02 -2.59
CA ARG A 61 11.66 14.85 -3.42
C ARG A 61 12.76 13.97 -2.83
N SER A 62 13.90 14.56 -2.44
CA SER A 62 15.03 13.82 -1.87
C SER A 62 14.62 13.07 -0.60
N ILE A 63 13.90 13.73 0.30
CA ILE A 63 13.33 13.12 1.52
C ILE A 63 12.39 11.97 1.16
N THR A 64 11.42 12.20 0.27
CA THR A 64 10.42 11.17 -0.06
C THR A 64 11.05 9.95 -0.75
N GLU A 65 11.97 10.15 -1.68
CA GLU A 65 12.62 9.05 -2.40
C GLU A 65 13.55 8.27 -1.47
N ALA A 66 14.35 8.96 -0.64
CA ALA A 66 15.19 8.27 0.35
C ALA A 66 14.34 7.45 1.34
N ALA A 67 13.16 7.97 1.72
CA ALA A 67 12.23 7.27 2.58
C ALA A 67 11.62 6.04 1.88
N GLU A 68 11.23 6.15 0.62
CA GLU A 68 10.70 5.02 -0.17
C GLU A 68 11.74 3.92 -0.41
N GLU A 69 13.02 4.28 -0.50
CA GLU A 69 14.10 3.32 -0.75
C GLU A 69 14.58 2.59 0.52
N GLU A 70 14.68 3.29 1.65
CA GLU A 70 15.27 2.72 2.89
C GLU A 70 14.23 2.26 3.91
N ILE A 71 13.05 2.88 3.96
CA ILE A 71 12.06 2.58 5.00
C ILE A 71 11.12 1.47 4.52
N PRO A 72 11.05 0.33 5.23
CA PRO A 72 10.10 -0.72 4.90
C PRO A 72 8.66 -0.24 4.94
N THR A 73 7.83 -0.80 4.06
CA THR A 73 6.40 -0.54 4.09
C THR A 73 5.76 -1.16 5.32
N LYS A 74 4.84 -0.44 5.96
CA LYS A 74 4.10 -0.89 7.13
C LYS A 74 3.25 -2.10 6.78
N GLU A 75 3.44 -3.17 7.55
CA GLU A 75 2.67 -4.39 7.39
C GLU A 75 1.18 -4.16 7.62
N ARG A 76 0.37 -4.95 6.91
CA ARG A 76 -1.08 -4.88 7.01
C ARG A 76 -1.52 -5.57 8.30
N LYS A 77 -1.82 -4.79 9.33
CA LYS A 77 -2.48 -5.31 10.52
C LYS A 77 -3.92 -5.70 10.20
N THR A 78 -4.23 -6.99 10.27
CA THR A 78 -5.62 -7.48 10.20
C THR A 78 -6.31 -7.24 11.53
N LYS A 79 -7.59 -6.84 11.50
CA LYS A 79 -8.38 -6.70 12.74
C LYS A 79 -8.81 -8.06 13.29
N GLN A 80 -8.93 -9.06 12.41
CA GLN A 80 -9.41 -10.39 12.73
C GLN A 80 -8.26 -11.38 12.74
N LYS A 81 -8.11 -12.11 13.85
CA LYS A 81 -7.03 -13.09 14.07
C LYS A 81 -7.09 -14.29 13.10
N TRP A 82 -8.27 -14.62 12.59
CA TRP A 82 -8.49 -15.72 11.65
C TRP A 82 -8.21 -15.36 10.19
N VAL A 83 -7.95 -14.08 9.88
CA VAL A 83 -7.65 -13.67 8.50
C VAL A 83 -6.18 -13.94 8.20
N THR A 84 -5.93 -14.89 7.30
CA THR A 84 -4.60 -15.24 6.82
C THR A 84 -4.12 -14.31 5.70
N GLU A 85 -2.81 -14.29 5.45
CA GLU A 85 -2.20 -13.50 4.38
C GLU A 85 -2.71 -13.88 2.98
N ASP A 86 -3.01 -15.17 2.76
CA ASP A 86 -3.63 -15.66 1.53
C ASP A 86 -4.98 -14.99 1.25
N ILE A 87 -5.80 -14.80 2.29
CA ILE A 87 -7.10 -14.12 2.18
C ILE A 87 -6.89 -12.66 1.80
N LEU A 88 -5.89 -11.98 2.38
CA LEU A 88 -5.54 -10.60 2.02
C LEU A 88 -5.11 -10.48 0.56
N ASN A 89 -4.29 -11.41 0.09
CA ASN A 89 -3.83 -11.47 -1.30
C ASN A 89 -5.00 -11.69 -2.27
N LEU A 90 -5.95 -12.57 -1.91
CA LEU A 90 -7.17 -12.79 -2.69
C LEU A 90 -8.09 -11.55 -2.69
N LEU A 91 -8.19 -10.83 -1.57
CA LEU A 91 -8.94 -9.58 -1.48
C LEU A 91 -8.34 -8.49 -2.39
N ASP A 92 -7.03 -8.44 -2.52
CA ASP A 92 -6.35 -7.52 -3.46
C ASP A 92 -6.59 -7.91 -4.91
N LYS A 93 -6.49 -9.20 -5.25
CA LYS A 93 -6.84 -9.70 -6.58
C LYS A 93 -8.29 -9.34 -6.93
N ARG A 94 -9.22 -9.53 -5.99
CA ARG A 94 -10.63 -9.13 -6.15
C ARG A 94 -10.78 -7.63 -6.41
N ARG A 95 -10.08 -6.79 -5.64
CA ARG A 95 -10.11 -5.32 -5.83
C ARG A 95 -9.60 -4.93 -7.22
N LYS A 96 -8.54 -5.58 -7.71
CA LYS A 96 -7.96 -5.32 -9.04
C LYS A 96 -8.87 -5.79 -10.18
N ALA A 97 -9.54 -6.93 -10.02
CA ALA A 97 -10.40 -7.58 -11.00
C ALA A 97 -11.82 -6.97 -11.12
N LYS A 98 -12.14 -5.90 -10.38
CA LYS A 98 -13.49 -5.30 -10.44
C LYS A 98 -13.80 -4.80 -11.86
N GLY A 99 -14.88 -5.32 -12.45
CA GLY A 99 -15.28 -5.05 -13.84
C GLY A 99 -14.70 -6.01 -14.87
N GLU A 100 -13.91 -7.00 -14.44
CA GLU A 100 -13.37 -8.08 -15.26
C GLU A 100 -14.23 -9.35 -15.13
N GLN A 101 -14.18 -10.25 -16.12
CA GLN A 101 -14.93 -11.52 -16.08
C GLN A 101 -14.55 -12.41 -14.89
N GLU A 102 -13.29 -12.34 -14.45
CA GLU A 102 -12.77 -13.15 -13.34
C GLU A 102 -13.25 -12.71 -11.96
N TYR A 103 -13.88 -11.52 -11.85
CA TYR A 103 -14.30 -10.96 -10.56
C TYR A 103 -15.15 -11.93 -9.74
N GLU A 104 -16.16 -12.54 -10.37
CA GLU A 104 -17.10 -13.44 -9.69
C GLU A 104 -16.42 -14.71 -9.18
N SER A 105 -15.50 -15.28 -9.97
CA SER A 105 -14.70 -16.44 -9.58
C SER A 105 -13.83 -16.12 -8.35
N ILE A 106 -13.13 -14.98 -8.38
CA ILE A 106 -12.29 -14.54 -7.27
C ILE A 106 -13.16 -14.21 -6.05
N HIS A 107 -14.32 -13.59 -6.24
CA HIS A 107 -15.23 -13.25 -5.14
C HIS A 107 -15.74 -14.49 -4.40
N ARG A 108 -16.15 -15.54 -5.12
CA ARG A 108 -16.54 -16.82 -4.50
C ARG A 108 -15.39 -17.47 -3.75
N LYS A 109 -14.17 -17.47 -4.32
CA LYS A 109 -12.97 -18.00 -3.66
C LYS A 109 -12.66 -17.26 -2.35
N VAL A 110 -12.73 -15.93 -2.36
CA VAL A 110 -12.56 -15.10 -1.15
C VAL A 110 -13.57 -15.49 -0.08
N ARG A 111 -14.86 -15.60 -0.45
CA ARG A 111 -15.92 -15.94 0.50
C ARG A 111 -15.67 -17.30 1.15
N ARG A 112 -15.40 -18.33 0.33
CA ARG A 112 -15.12 -19.69 0.81
C ARG A 112 -13.92 -19.72 1.75
N LYS A 113 -12.82 -19.06 1.37
CA LYS A 113 -11.61 -19.00 2.21
C LYS A 113 -11.83 -18.28 3.54
N CYS A 114 -12.64 -17.22 3.56
CA CYS A 114 -13.02 -16.55 4.80
C CYS A 114 -13.88 -17.44 5.70
N GLU A 115 -14.84 -18.18 5.13
CA GLU A 115 -15.69 -19.12 5.87
C GLU A 115 -14.85 -20.25 6.47
N GLU A 116 -14.03 -20.94 5.66
CA GLU A 116 -13.08 -21.99 6.08
C GLU A 116 -12.18 -21.51 7.23
N ALA A 117 -11.54 -20.34 7.08
CA ALA A 117 -10.60 -19.84 8.08
C ALA A 117 -11.30 -19.41 9.38
N LYS A 118 -12.50 -18.85 9.28
CA LYS A 118 -13.29 -18.47 10.45
C LYS A 118 -13.77 -19.70 11.21
N GLU A 119 -14.24 -20.73 10.52
CA GLU A 119 -14.66 -22.00 11.14
C GLU A 119 -13.49 -22.73 11.80
N ALA A 120 -12.34 -22.84 11.11
CA ALA A 120 -11.13 -23.44 11.68
C ALA A 120 -10.71 -22.73 12.98
N TRP A 121 -10.73 -21.38 12.97
CA TRP A 121 -10.41 -20.60 14.17
C TRP A 121 -11.43 -20.77 15.30
N LEU A 122 -12.72 -20.89 14.99
CA LEU A 122 -13.75 -21.17 15.99
C LEU A 122 -13.58 -22.57 16.59
N ASN A 123 -13.32 -23.58 15.77
CA ASN A 123 -13.10 -24.96 16.20
C ASN A 123 -11.82 -25.14 17.03
N GLU A 124 -10.80 -24.30 16.82
CA GLU A 124 -9.59 -24.30 17.66
C GLU A 124 -9.82 -23.62 19.02
N LYS A 125 -10.86 -22.78 19.14
CA LYS A 125 -11.18 -22.01 20.35
C LYS A 125 -12.32 -22.60 21.18
N CYS A 126 -13.14 -23.47 20.60
CA CYS A 126 -14.16 -24.27 21.26
C CYS A 126 -13.58 -25.62 21.69
#